data_AF-A0A7I0J4D8-F1
#
_entry.id   AF-A0A7I0J4D8-F1
#
_cell.length_a   1.000
_cell.length_b   1.000
_cell.length_c   1.000
_cell.angle_alpha   90.00
_cell.angle_beta   90.00
_cell.angle_gamma   90.00
#
_symmetry.space_group_name_H-M   'P 1'
#
loop_
_entity.id
_entity.type
_entity.pdbx_description
1 polymer ?
#
loop_
_entity_poly.entity_id
_entity_poly.type
_entity_poly.pdbx_seq_one_letter_code
_entity_poly.pdbx_strand_id
1 'polypeptide(L)'
;VLYQRGREVVIQPFGKGMLLTELRTRNEMVSEKSVFEDLTSPKYDKDLLEIAELLIDKKVTKFDPSKFEDTYEDALIAMIDAKRKGKKTPKAA
;
A
#
# COMPACT_ATOMS: atom_id res chain seq x y z
N VAL A 1 23.59 6.60 -6.46
CA VAL A 1 23.71 5.58 -7.53
C VAL A 1 22.96 4.33 -7.08
N LEU A 2 21.73 4.13 -7.55
CA LEU A 2 20.82 3.06 -7.08
C LEU A 2 20.87 1.77 -7.93
N TYR A 3 21.47 1.82 -9.12
CA TYR A 3 21.49 0.68 -10.06
C TYR A 3 22.66 -0.30 -9.83
N GLN A 4 23.65 0.05 -9.00
CA GLN A 4 24.82 -0.79 -8.72
C GLN A 4 24.67 -1.61 -7.42
N ARG A 5 23.59 -1.43 -6.67
CA ARG A 5 23.38 -2.15 -5.41
C ARG A 5 22.76 -3.51 -5.75
N GLY A 6 23.53 -4.58 -5.56
CA GLY A 6 22.99 -5.93 -5.57
C GLY A 6 21.89 -6.05 -4.53
N ARG A 7 20.78 -6.67 -4.91
CA ARG A 7 19.61 -6.88 -4.05
C ARG A 7 19.50 -8.37 -3.76
N GLU A 8 19.34 -8.72 -2.50
CA GLU A 8 19.03 -10.09 -2.12
C GLU A 8 17.58 -10.38 -2.51
N VAL A 9 17.36 -11.50 -3.20
CA VAL A 9 16.04 -11.85 -3.73
C VAL A 9 15.73 -13.31 -3.44
N VAL A 10 14.46 -13.57 -3.17
CA VAL A 10 13.91 -14.92 -3.07
C VAL A 10 13.10 -15.17 -4.33
N ILE A 11 13.38 -16.29 -4.99
CA ILE A 11 12.63 -16.74 -6.17
C ILE A 11 11.82 -17.96 -5.79
N GLN A 12 10.52 -17.93 -6.07
CA GLN A 12 9.59 -19.01 -5.78
C GLN A 12 8.76 -19.35 -7.02
N PRO A 13 8.41 -20.63 -7.25
CA PRO A 13 7.46 -20.98 -8.29
C PRO A 13 6.10 -20.35 -7.99
N PHE A 14 5.50 -19.70 -8.99
CA PHE A 14 4.20 -19.05 -8.86
C PHE A 14 3.35 -19.30 -10.11
N GLY A 15 2.38 -20.22 -10.01
CA GLY A 15 1.54 -20.63 -11.12
C GLY A 15 2.37 -21.21 -12.27
N LYS A 16 2.30 -20.59 -13.45
CA LYS A 16 3.09 -20.96 -14.65
C LYS A 16 4.43 -20.22 -14.74
N GLY A 17 4.80 -19.44 -13.74
CA GLY A 17 6.00 -18.60 -13.75
C GLY A 17 6.75 -18.60 -12.42
N MET A 18 7.52 -17.55 -12.19
CA MET A 18 8.31 -17.35 -10.98
C MET A 18 7.96 -16.00 -10.36
N LEU A 19 7.83 -15.98 -9.04
CA LEU A 19 7.73 -14.76 -8.24
C LEU A 19 9.11 -14.43 -7.69
N LEU A 20 9.55 -13.18 -7.89
CA LEU A 20 10.76 -12.65 -7.33
C LEU A 20 10.39 -11.64 -6.24
N THR A 21 10.75 -11.93 -5.00
CA THR A 21 10.55 -11.04 -3.86
C THR A 21 11.89 -10.50 -3.41
N GLU A 22 12.02 -9.17 -3.40
CA GLU A 22 13.21 -8.51 -2.88
C GLU A 22 13.24 -8.53 -1.35
N LEU A 23 14.37 -8.94 -0.78
CA LEU A 23 14.61 -8.91 0.66
C LEU A 23 15.17 -7.56 1.08
N ARG A 24 14.59 -7.00 2.14
CA ARG A 24 15.07 -5.76 2.75
C ARG A 24 16.18 -6.07 3.74
N THR A 25 17.28 -5.32 3.66
CA THR A 25 18.42 -5.46 4.59
C THR A 25 18.02 -4.96 5.98
N ARG A 26 18.68 -5.47 7.03
CA ARG A 26 18.45 -5.07 8.44
C ARG A 26 18.38 -3.55 8.67
N ASN A 27 19.19 -2.77 7.97
CA ASN A 27 19.22 -1.30 8.14
C ASN A 27 17.96 -0.59 7.59
N GLU A 28 17.19 -1.25 6.72
CA GLU A 28 15.94 -0.73 6.16
C GLU A 28 14.71 -1.20 6.97
N MET A 29 14.91 -2.10 7.94
CA MET A 29 13.85 -2.58 8.81
C MET A 29 13.79 -1.74 10.09
N VAL A 30 12.61 -1.19 10.36
CA VAL A 30 12.32 -0.56 11.65
C VAL A 30 12.04 -1.66 12.66
N SER A 31 12.66 -1.60 13.83
CA SER A 31 12.44 -2.60 14.88
C SER A 31 10.99 -2.53 15.38
N GLU A 32 10.38 -3.70 15.60
CA GLU A 32 9.05 -3.83 16.18
C GLU A 32 8.89 -3.01 17.47
N LYS A 33 9.89 -3.07 18.35
CA LYS A 33 9.92 -2.31 19.61
C LYS A 33 9.78 -0.81 19.37
N SER A 34 10.55 -0.25 18.45
CA SER A 34 10.45 1.20 18.12
C SER A 34 9.08 1.61 17.58
N VAL A 35 8.31 0.70 16.98
CA VAL A 35 6.98 1.00 16.42
C VAL A 35 5.89 0.84 17.47
N PHE A 36 6.03 -0.14 18.38
CA PHE A 36 4.97 -0.55 19.29
C PHE A 36 5.27 -0.29 20.77
N GLU A 37 6.40 0.33 21.13
CA GLU A 37 6.74 0.69 22.51
C GLU A 37 5.67 1.56 23.17
N ASP A 38 5.03 2.44 22.40
CA ASP A 38 3.95 3.31 22.88
C ASP A 38 2.57 2.63 22.85
N LEU A 39 2.44 1.43 22.27
CA LEU A 39 1.18 0.70 22.26
C LEU A 39 0.99 0.01 23.60
N THR A 40 0.03 0.50 24.37
CA THR A 40 -0.56 -0.29 25.45
C THR A 40 -1.37 -1.43 24.85
N SER A 41 -1.24 -2.64 25.41
CA SER A 41 -2.07 -3.80 25.07
C SER A 41 -3.18 -3.96 26.12
N PRO A 42 -4.23 -3.12 26.11
CA PRO A 42 -5.32 -3.25 27.07
C PRO A 42 -6.09 -4.55 26.82
N LYS A 43 -6.73 -5.06 27.89
CA LYS A 43 -7.79 -6.06 27.70
C LYS A 43 -8.98 -5.37 27.04
N TYR A 44 -9.27 -5.76 25.80
CA TYR A 44 -10.45 -5.31 25.08
C TYR A 44 -11.71 -5.98 25.66
N ASP A 45 -12.80 -5.22 25.71
CA ASP A 45 -14.11 -5.76 26.07
C ASP A 45 -14.55 -6.77 24.99
N LYS A 46 -15.07 -7.93 25.42
CA LYS A 46 -15.52 -8.99 24.50
C LYS A 46 -16.70 -8.53 23.66
N ASP A 47 -17.60 -7.73 24.23
CA ASP A 47 -18.78 -7.23 23.53
C ASP A 47 -18.37 -6.27 22.40
N LEU A 48 -17.33 -5.46 22.62
CA LEU A 48 -16.78 -4.57 21.59
C LEU A 48 -16.06 -5.34 20.47
N LEU A 49 -15.37 -6.44 20.80
CA LEU A 49 -14.74 -7.31 19.81
C LEU A 49 -15.79 -7.97 18.91
N GLU A 50 -16.88 -8.49 19.48
CA GLU A 50 -17.98 -9.09 18.70
C GLU A 50 -18.64 -8.08 17.75
N ILE A 51 -18.82 -6.82 18.19
CA ILE A 51 -19.34 -5.75 17.33
C ILE A 51 -18.35 -5.44 16.20
N ALA A 52 -17.04 -5.39 16.48
CA ALA A 52 -16.02 -5.15 15.47
C ALA A 52 -15.99 -6.28 14.42
N GLU A 53 -16.08 -7.53 14.84
CA GLU A 53 -16.18 -8.70 13.95
C GLU A 53 -17.43 -8.59 13.06
N LEU A 54 -18.60 -8.30 13.64
CA LEU A 54 -19.84 -8.07 12.88
C LEU A 54 -19.72 -6.95 11.84
N LEU A 55 -18.99 -5.88 12.15
CA LEU A 55 -18.75 -4.77 11.22
C LEU A 55 -17.83 -5.18 10.08
N ILE A 56 -16.78 -5.96 10.37
CA ILE A 56 -15.88 -6.51 9.36
C ILE A 56 -16.69 -7.42 8.43
N ASP A 57 -17.45 -8.36 8.98
CA ASP A 57 -18.28 -9.32 8.23
C ASP A 57 -19.28 -8.61 7.31
N LYS A 58 -19.97 -7.58 7.81
CA LYS A 58 -20.90 -6.78 7.01
C LYS A 58 -20.23 -5.98 5.90
N LYS A 59 -18.95 -5.62 6.07
CA LYS A 59 -18.16 -4.85 5.09
C LYS A 59 -17.19 -5.72 4.29
N VAL A 60 -17.30 -7.05 4.36
CA VAL A 60 -16.52 -7.92 3.48
C VAL A 60 -16.93 -7.65 2.05
N THR A 61 -15.95 -7.28 1.23
CA THR A 61 -16.10 -7.07 -0.20
C THR A 61 -15.01 -7.87 -0.91
N LYS A 62 -15.26 -8.27 -2.16
CA LYS A 62 -14.23 -8.86 -3.00
C LYS A 62 -13.20 -7.79 -3.34
N PHE A 63 -11.95 -8.03 -2.98
CA PHE A 63 -10.85 -7.19 -3.41
C PHE A 63 -10.71 -7.29 -4.94
N ASP A 64 -10.96 -6.18 -5.61
CA ASP A 64 -10.82 -6.03 -7.05
C ASP A 64 -9.71 -5.01 -7.33
N PRO A 65 -8.50 -5.44 -7.70
CA PRO A 65 -7.37 -4.54 -7.91
C PRO A 65 -7.62 -3.56 -9.07
N SER A 66 -8.52 -3.87 -10.01
CA SER A 66 -8.85 -2.98 -11.12
C SER A 66 -9.61 -1.73 -10.70
N LYS A 67 -10.17 -1.69 -9.48
CA LYS A 67 -10.84 -0.49 -8.94
C LYS A 67 -9.88 0.50 -8.29
N PHE A 68 -8.61 0.13 -8.12
CA PHE A 68 -7.59 1.00 -7.58
C PHE A 68 -6.91 1.73 -8.74
N GLU A 69 -7.52 2.85 -9.14
CA GLU A 69 -6.97 3.74 -10.18
C GLU A 69 -6.03 4.77 -9.54
N ASP A 70 -4.94 5.10 -10.24
CA ASP A 70 -4.01 6.16 -9.82
C ASP A 70 -4.61 7.53 -10.16
N THR A 71 -5.51 7.97 -9.28
CA THR A 71 -6.15 9.29 -9.38
C THR A 71 -5.14 10.44 -9.45
N TYR A 72 -3.91 10.25 -8.96
CA TYR A 72 -2.86 11.25 -9.05
C TYR A 72 -2.25 11.31 -10.45
N GLU A 73 -1.93 10.15 -11.04
CA GLU A 73 -1.47 10.06 -12.43
C GLU A 73 -2.51 10.63 -13.39
N ASP A 74 -3.80 10.30 -13.21
CA ASP A 74 -4.88 10.83 -14.03
C ASP A 74 -5.01 12.35 -13.92
N ALA A 75 -4.94 12.88 -12.70
CA ALA A 75 -4.95 14.33 -12.47
C ALA A 75 -3.73 15.03 -13.08
N LEU A 76 -2.56 14.38 -13.03
CA LEU A 76 -1.32 14.89 -13.61
C LEU A 76 -1.40 14.92 -15.14
N ILE A 77 -1.89 13.85 -15.77
CA ILE A 77 -2.11 13.79 -17.23
C ILE A 77 -3.11 14.87 -17.65
N ALA A 78 -4.23 15.02 -16.94
CA ALA A 78 -5.21 16.06 -17.21
C ALA A 78 -4.61 17.48 -17.09
N MET A 79 -3.72 17.70 -16.12
CA MET A 79 -2.99 18.96 -15.96
C MET A 79 -2.02 19.22 -17.12
N ILE A 80 -1.27 18.21 -17.56
CA ILE A 80 -0.35 18.30 -18.70
C ILE A 80 -1.12 18.63 -19.98
N ASP A 81 -2.24 17.95 -20.21
CA ASP A 81 -3.09 18.18 -21.39
C ASP A 81 -3.73 19.57 -21.39
N ALA A 82 -4.16 20.07 -20.23
CA ALA A 82 -4.66 21.43 -20.10
C ALA A 82 -3.59 22.47 -20.44
N LYS A 83 -2.34 22.27 -19.97
CA LYS A 83 -1.20 23.12 -20.34
C LYS A 83 -0.89 23.07 -21.84
N ARG A 84 -0.87 21.89 -22.45
CA ARG A 84 -0.62 21.73 -23.91
C ARG A 84 -1.68 22.43 -24.76
N LYS A 85 -2.94 22.43 -24.30
CA LYS A 85 -4.08 23.07 -24.98
C LYS A 85 -4.21 24.57 -24.66
N GLY A 86 -3.26 25.16 -23.92
CA GLY A 86 -3.26 26.58 -23.55
C GLY A 86 -4.42 27.00 -22.62
N LYS A 87 -5.07 26.04 -21.95
CA LYS A 87 -6.18 26.28 -21.01
C LYS A 87 -5.66 26.36 -19.58
N LYS A 88 -6.39 27.06 -18.70
CA LYS A 88 -6.07 27.09 -17.25
C LYS A 88 -6.05 25.67 -16.71
N THR A 89 -4.99 25.34 -15.96
CA THR A 89 -4.81 24.02 -15.35
C THR A 89 -5.90 23.74 -14.31
N PRO A 90 -6.42 22.50 -14.23
CA PRO A 90 -7.29 22.09 -13.14
C PRO A 90 -6.61 22.35 -11.78
N LYS A 91 -7.38 22.73 -10.77
CA LYS A 91 -6.89 22.87 -9.39
C LYS A 91 -6.57 21.46 -8.87
N ALA A 92 -5.41 21.28 -8.26
CA ALA A 92 -5.06 20.02 -7.59
C ALA A 92 -6.12 19.67 -6.53
N ALA A 93 -6.47 18.38 -6.45
CA ALA A 93 -7.33 17.83 -5.41
C ALA A 93 -6.60 17.79 -4.05
#